data_AF-A0A1Y3QS31-F1
#
_entry.id   AF-A0A1Y3QS31-F1
#
_cell.length_a   1.000
_cell.length_b   1.000
_cell.length_c   1.000
_cell.angle_alpha   90.00
_cell.angle_beta   90.00
_cell.angle_gamma   90.00
#
_symmetry.space_group_name_H-M   'P 1'
#
loop_
_entity.id
_entity.type
_entity.pdbx_description
1 polymer ?
#
loop_
_entity_poly.entity_id
_entity_poly.type
_entity_poly.pdbx_seq_one_letter_code
_entity_poly.pdbx_strand_id
1 'polypeptide(L)'
;MEGLLAICAAEGVSVSYQPLAPERGLMGMYIRDGQRAGIILDVSLQSQPRLERTVMAEEVGHHFTVGQGSIFVIHFSYHTAIGLSRADELALRWGADYLVPTPALAEAIRDGLRNYDELADHFNTTAWMIRRKLVFLRQDLRREQGLRVKGLRDLFAPILVDALWGQASEEGWQTSIAS
;
A
#
# COMPACT_ATOMS: atom_id res chain seq x y z
N MET A 1 -5.76 7.76 8.31
CA MET A 1 -6.22 6.70 9.23
C MET A 1 -7.72 6.47 9.09
N GLU A 2 -8.54 7.53 9.18
CA GLU A 2 -10.01 7.45 9.09
C GLU A 2 -10.55 6.57 7.95
N GLY A 3 -10.03 6.71 6.73
CA GLY A 3 -10.47 5.88 5.60
C GLY A 3 -10.21 4.37 5.78
N LEU A 4 -9.09 3.98 6.40
CA LEU A 4 -8.80 2.57 6.69
C LEU A 4 -9.71 2.03 7.79
N LEU A 5 -9.96 2.83 8.83
CA LEU A 5 -10.89 2.47 9.91
C LEU A 5 -12.32 2.33 9.38
N ALA A 6 -12.74 3.18 8.45
CA ALA A 6 -14.04 3.10 7.80
C ALA A 6 -14.18 1.79 6.98
N ILE A 7 -13.13 1.40 6.25
CA ILE A 7 -13.08 0.10 5.55
C ILE A 7 -13.22 -1.04 6.56
N CYS A 8 -12.45 -1.03 7.65
CA CYS A 8 -12.55 -2.07 8.67
C CYS A 8 -13.96 -2.16 9.28
N ALA A 9 -14.58 -1.01 9.59
CA ALA A 9 -15.93 -0.98 10.12
C ALA A 9 -16.96 -1.57 9.13
N ALA A 10 -16.84 -1.25 7.84
CA ALA A 10 -17.73 -1.77 6.81
C ALA A 10 -17.57 -3.29 6.60
N GLU A 11 -16.34 -3.80 6.71
CA GLU A 11 -16.00 -5.23 6.56
C GLU A 11 -16.17 -6.04 7.87
N GLY A 12 -16.59 -5.40 8.97
CA GLY A 12 -16.70 -6.05 10.28
C GLY A 12 -15.36 -6.50 10.87
N VAL A 13 -14.26 -5.85 10.48
CA VAL A 13 -12.89 -6.11 10.97
C VAL A 13 -12.64 -5.28 12.23
N SER A 14 -12.39 -5.95 13.35
CA SER A 14 -12.01 -5.27 14.59
C SER A 14 -10.57 -4.75 14.53
N VAL A 15 -10.28 -3.61 15.17
CA VAL A 15 -8.93 -3.04 15.24
C VAL A 15 -8.57 -2.80 16.70
N SER A 16 -7.39 -3.26 17.13
CA SER A 16 -6.91 -3.08 18.50
C SER A 16 -5.40 -2.83 18.55
N TYR A 17 -4.92 -2.24 19.65
CA TYR A 17 -3.50 -2.04 19.91
C TYR A 17 -3.06 -2.94 21.06
N GLN A 18 -1.99 -3.69 20.88
CA GLN A 18 -1.41 -4.56 21.90
C GLN A 18 0.12 -4.52 21.81
N PRO A 19 0.86 -4.79 22.90
CA PRO A 19 2.29 -4.99 22.78
C PRO A 19 2.59 -6.18 21.87
N LEU A 20 3.29 -5.94 20.78
CA LEU A 20 3.81 -6.96 19.87
C LEU A 20 5.32 -7.10 20.06
N ALA A 21 6.05 -7.48 19.01
CA ALA A 21 7.51 -7.66 19.03
C ALA A 21 8.18 -6.73 18.01
N PRO A 22 8.13 -5.40 18.21
CA PRO A 22 8.73 -4.41 17.31
C PRO A 22 10.20 -4.67 16.99
N GLU A 23 10.95 -5.13 17.98
CA GLU A 23 12.37 -5.48 17.87
C GLU A 23 12.63 -6.68 16.95
N ARG A 24 11.59 -7.49 16.70
CA ARG A 24 11.59 -8.58 15.72
C ARG A 24 10.90 -8.17 14.43
N GLY A 25 10.51 -6.91 14.27
CA GLY A 25 9.79 -6.39 13.12
C GLY A 25 8.26 -6.51 13.22
N LEU A 26 7.69 -7.17 14.24
CA LEU A 26 6.24 -7.37 14.32
C LEU A 26 5.51 -6.11 14.76
N MET A 27 5.00 -5.36 13.77
CA MET A 27 4.26 -4.10 13.95
C MET A 27 2.74 -4.27 13.84
N GLY A 28 2.29 -5.27 13.09
CA GLY A 28 0.90 -5.49 12.75
C GLY A 28 0.63 -6.97 12.56
N MET A 29 -0.61 -7.37 12.75
CA MET A 29 -1.06 -8.73 12.50
C MET A 29 -2.54 -8.75 12.16
N TYR A 30 -2.85 -9.29 11.00
CA TYR A 30 -4.19 -9.68 10.59
C TYR A 30 -4.50 -11.11 11.03
N ILE A 31 -5.65 -11.28 11.69
CA ILE A 31 -6.16 -12.57 12.14
C ILE A 31 -7.54 -12.78 11.56
N ARG A 32 -7.78 -13.97 11.00
CA ARG A 32 -9.11 -14.44 10.59
C ARG A 32 -9.42 -15.79 11.20
N ASP A 33 -10.55 -15.87 11.89
CA ASP A 33 -11.11 -17.11 12.42
C ASP A 33 -12.58 -17.24 11.98
N GLY A 34 -12.80 -18.04 10.94
CA GLY A 34 -14.10 -18.17 10.28
C GLY A 34 -14.61 -16.81 9.79
N GLN A 35 -15.73 -16.36 10.38
CA GLN A 35 -16.38 -15.08 10.05
C GLN A 35 -15.83 -13.89 10.85
N ARG A 36 -14.94 -14.13 11.82
CA ARG A 36 -14.34 -13.07 12.64
C ARG A 36 -13.02 -12.65 12.03
N ALA A 37 -12.81 -11.34 11.88
CA ALA A 37 -11.56 -10.76 11.43
C ALA A 37 -11.11 -9.66 12.40
N GLY A 38 -9.80 -9.58 12.60
CA GLY A 38 -9.20 -8.58 13.48
C GLY A 38 -7.82 -8.17 13.00
N ILE A 39 -7.50 -6.90 13.24
CA ILE A 39 -6.19 -6.32 13.05
C ILE A 39 -5.67 -5.92 14.44
N ILE A 40 -4.46 -6.39 14.75
CA ILE A 40 -3.74 -6.00 15.96
C ILE A 40 -2.52 -5.19 15.52
N LEU A 41 -2.42 -3.97 16.03
CA LEU A 41 -1.29 -3.07 15.81
C LEU A 41 -0.44 -2.97 17.08
N ASP A 42 0.87 -2.78 16.92
CA ASP A 42 1.75 -2.53 18.07
C ASP A 42 1.45 -1.18 18.72
N VAL A 43 1.45 -1.12 20.05
CA VAL A 43 1.17 0.12 20.81
C VAL A 43 2.14 1.26 20.49
N SER A 44 3.38 0.98 20.07
CA SER A 44 4.34 2.03 19.72
C SER A 44 3.94 2.82 18.47
N LEU A 45 3.07 2.27 17.62
CA LEU A 45 2.59 2.92 16.40
C LEU A 45 1.73 4.14 16.67
N GLN A 46 1.08 4.23 17.84
CA GLN A 46 0.25 5.38 18.22
C GLN A 46 1.04 6.70 18.26
N SER A 47 2.37 6.62 18.43
CA SER A 47 3.29 7.77 18.39
C SER A 47 3.88 8.05 17.00
N GLN A 48 3.55 7.22 16.01
CA GLN A 48 4.17 7.21 14.68
C GLN A 48 3.10 7.16 13.57
N PRO A 49 2.30 8.23 13.38
CA PRO A 49 1.06 8.20 12.58
C PRO A 49 1.26 7.76 11.12
N ARG A 50 2.42 8.06 10.53
CA ARG A 50 2.75 7.61 9.15
C ARG A 50 3.05 6.13 9.09
N LEU A 51 3.82 5.61 10.05
CA LEU A 51 4.14 4.19 10.13
C LEU A 51 2.89 3.39 10.46
N GLU A 52 2.10 3.86 11.42
CA GLU A 52 0.81 3.30 11.80
C GLU A 52 -0.12 3.17 10.60
N ARG A 53 -0.29 4.26 9.83
CA ARG A 53 -1.11 4.24 8.61
C ARG A 53 -0.57 3.26 7.56
N THR A 54 0.74 3.17 7.41
CA THR A 54 1.40 2.23 6.49
C THR A 54 1.13 0.77 6.89
N VAL A 55 1.38 0.42 8.15
CA VAL A 55 1.15 -0.93 8.69
C VAL A 55 -0.33 -1.29 8.59
N MET A 56 -1.21 -0.39 9.02
CA MET A 56 -2.66 -0.59 8.94
C MET A 56 -3.13 -0.88 7.51
N ALA A 57 -2.60 -0.17 6.50
CA ALA A 57 -2.98 -0.40 5.11
C ALA A 57 -2.54 -1.79 4.59
N GLU A 58 -1.39 -2.29 5.04
CA GLU A 58 -0.93 -3.65 4.73
C GLU A 58 -1.85 -4.70 5.36
N GLU A 59 -2.19 -4.55 6.64
CA GLU A 59 -3.10 -5.48 7.34
C GLU A 59 -4.52 -5.48 6.75
N VAL A 60 -5.03 -4.32 6.33
CA VAL A 60 -6.29 -4.25 5.56
C VAL A 60 -6.15 -4.94 4.21
N GLY A 61 -5.00 -4.80 3.54
CA GLY A 61 -4.69 -5.53 2.33
C GLY A 61 -4.78 -7.05 2.53
N HIS A 62 -4.33 -7.57 3.68
CA HIS A 62 -4.44 -8.99 4.01
C HIS A 62 -5.89 -9.47 4.05
N HIS A 63 -6.80 -8.66 4.58
CA HIS A 63 -8.23 -8.99 4.59
C HIS A 63 -8.78 -9.30 3.19
N PHE A 64 -8.36 -8.52 2.18
CA PHE A 64 -8.85 -8.63 0.81
C PHE A 64 -8.07 -9.62 -0.06
N THR A 65 -6.84 -9.95 0.30
CA THR A 65 -5.92 -10.69 -0.58
C THR A 65 -5.61 -12.10 -0.09
N VAL A 66 -5.85 -12.39 1.19
CA VAL A 66 -5.71 -13.72 1.75
C VAL A 66 -7.03 -14.48 1.56
N GLY A 67 -6.95 -15.68 0.96
CA GLY A 67 -8.11 -16.55 0.74
C GLY A 67 -8.84 -16.94 2.04
N GLN A 68 -10.07 -17.45 1.93
CA GLN A 68 -10.84 -17.91 3.09
C GLN A 68 -10.21 -19.18 3.70
N GLY A 69 -9.46 -19.00 4.77
CA GLY A 69 -8.87 -20.04 5.61
C GLY A 69 -8.27 -19.41 6.86
N SER A 70 -8.17 -20.14 7.97
CA SER A 70 -7.52 -19.65 9.19
C SER A 70 -6.04 -19.42 8.90
N ILE A 71 -5.66 -18.16 8.72
CA ILE A 71 -4.29 -17.76 8.40
C ILE A 71 -3.86 -16.76 9.46
N PHE A 72 -2.80 -17.14 10.19
CA PHE A 72 -2.04 -16.24 11.02
C PHE A 72 -0.94 -15.65 10.14
N VAL A 73 -1.11 -14.42 9.66
CA VAL A 73 -0.02 -13.71 8.99
C VAL A 73 0.68 -12.86 10.04
N ILE A 74 1.85 -13.31 10.48
CA ILE A 74 2.73 -12.56 11.37
C ILE A 74 3.63 -11.69 10.48
N HIS A 75 3.40 -10.38 10.43
CA HIS A 75 4.23 -9.48 9.65
C HIS A 75 5.57 -9.22 10.32
N PHE A 76 6.66 -9.50 9.62
CA PHE A 76 7.97 -8.97 9.95
C PHE A 76 8.19 -7.68 9.16
N SER A 77 8.01 -6.54 9.79
CA SER A 77 8.38 -5.26 9.19
C SER A 77 9.89 -4.98 9.25
N TYR A 78 10.28 -4.13 8.30
CA TYR A 78 11.43 -3.24 8.25
C TYR A 78 12.71 -3.66 7.51
N HIS A 79 13.25 -4.88 7.67
CA HIS A 79 14.59 -5.19 7.12
C HIS A 79 14.73 -6.44 6.25
N THR A 80 13.73 -7.33 6.23
CA THR A 80 13.89 -8.63 5.57
C THR A 80 13.16 -8.64 4.23
N ALA A 81 13.75 -8.02 3.20
CA ALA A 81 13.25 -8.10 1.83
C ALA A 81 13.41 -9.51 1.19
N ILE A 82 13.82 -10.51 1.98
CA ILE A 82 14.11 -11.87 1.53
C ILE A 82 12.89 -12.74 1.89
N GLY A 83 12.06 -13.05 0.90
CA GLY A 83 11.05 -14.10 1.01
C GLY A 83 9.64 -13.67 1.42
N LEU A 84 9.11 -12.55 0.89
CA LEU A 84 7.66 -12.28 0.99
C LEU A 84 6.88 -13.40 0.31
N SER A 85 5.83 -13.89 0.98
CA SER A 85 4.89 -14.80 0.35
C SER A 85 4.10 -14.07 -0.75
N ARG A 86 3.44 -14.83 -1.63
CA ARG A 86 2.54 -14.22 -2.63
C ARG A 86 1.40 -13.44 -1.96
N ALA A 87 0.93 -13.89 -0.81
CA ALA A 87 -0.12 -13.19 -0.06
C ALA A 87 0.41 -11.86 0.48
N ASP A 88 1.61 -11.84 1.07
CA ASP A 88 2.23 -10.62 1.60
C ASP A 88 2.51 -9.61 0.48
N GLU A 89 2.94 -10.07 -0.71
CA GLU A 89 3.14 -9.18 -1.85
C GLU A 89 1.83 -8.56 -2.34
N LEU A 90 0.73 -9.31 -2.35
CA LEU A 90 -0.58 -8.82 -2.75
C LEU A 90 -1.16 -7.83 -1.74
N ALA A 91 -1.06 -8.11 -0.45
CA ALA A 91 -1.51 -7.21 0.60
C ALA A 91 -0.71 -5.91 0.61
N LEU A 92 0.62 -6.01 0.50
CA LEU A 92 1.50 -4.85 0.40
C LEU A 92 1.20 -4.02 -0.85
N ARG A 93 0.87 -4.66 -1.98
CA ARG A 93 0.43 -3.98 -3.20
C ARG A 93 -0.90 -3.27 -2.98
N TRP A 94 -1.87 -3.93 -2.36
CA TRP A 94 -3.16 -3.32 -2.01
C TRP A 94 -2.96 -2.07 -1.15
N GLY A 95 -2.15 -2.17 -0.08
CA GLY A 95 -1.84 -1.06 0.81
C GLY A 95 -1.12 0.08 0.08
N ALA A 96 -0.18 -0.23 -0.80
CA ALA A 96 0.53 0.75 -1.62
C ALA A 96 -0.42 1.49 -2.59
N ASP A 97 -1.33 0.77 -3.24
CA ASP A 97 -2.29 1.36 -4.18
C ASP A 97 -3.34 2.21 -3.48
N TYR A 98 -3.77 1.81 -2.27
CA TYR A 98 -4.67 2.58 -1.44
C TYR A 98 -4.03 3.88 -0.91
N LEU A 99 -2.81 3.79 -0.37
CA LEU A 99 -2.11 4.94 0.22
C LEU A 99 -1.53 5.89 -0.83
N VAL A 100 -1.11 5.34 -1.96
CA VAL A 100 -0.42 6.06 -3.03
C VAL A 100 -1.08 5.70 -4.36
N PRO A 101 -2.31 6.22 -4.64
CA PRO A 101 -2.98 5.97 -5.90
C PRO A 101 -2.10 6.39 -7.07
N THR A 102 -2.02 5.56 -8.11
CA THR A 102 -1.08 5.80 -9.22
C THR A 102 -1.35 7.14 -9.95
N PRO A 103 -2.61 7.55 -10.20
CA PRO A 103 -2.89 8.87 -10.78
C PRO A 103 -2.40 10.02 -9.90
N ALA A 104 -2.64 9.95 -8.60
CA ALA A 104 -2.19 10.97 -7.65
C ALA A 104 -0.65 11.01 -7.56
N LEU A 105 0.02 9.85 -7.60
CA LEU A 105 1.48 9.78 -7.66
C LEU A 105 2.03 10.46 -8.91
N ALA A 106 1.34 10.30 -10.03
CA ALA A 106 1.72 10.96 -11.28
C ALA A 106 1.61 12.48 -11.18
N GLU A 107 0.50 12.98 -10.63
CA GLU A 107 0.28 14.41 -10.37
C GLU A 107 1.37 14.97 -9.46
N ALA A 108 1.65 14.32 -8.33
CA ALA A 108 2.72 14.71 -7.43
C ALA A 108 4.09 14.81 -8.15
N ILE A 109 4.40 13.86 -9.05
CA ILE A 109 5.61 13.92 -9.86
C ILE A 109 5.53 15.04 -10.91
N ARG A 110 4.38 15.32 -11.54
CA ARG A 110 4.25 16.48 -12.44
C ARG A 110 4.49 17.79 -11.71
N ASP A 111 4.00 17.89 -10.48
CA ASP A 111 4.11 19.07 -9.61
C ASP A 111 5.52 19.30 -9.03
N GLY A 112 6.47 18.40 -9.34
CA GLY A 112 7.87 18.62 -9.03
C GLY A 112 8.43 17.78 -7.88
N LEU A 113 7.68 16.83 -7.31
CA LEU A 113 8.20 15.96 -6.26
C LEU A 113 9.12 14.90 -6.89
N ARG A 114 10.36 14.80 -6.40
CA ARG A 114 11.45 14.03 -7.05
C ARG A 114 12.12 13.00 -6.15
N ASN A 115 11.81 12.98 -4.86
CA ASN A 115 12.39 12.01 -3.95
C ASN A 115 11.33 11.30 -3.08
N TYR A 116 11.76 10.22 -2.41
CA TYR A 116 10.85 9.37 -1.65
C TYR A 116 10.31 10.04 -0.40
N ASP A 117 11.06 10.94 0.22
CA ASP A 117 10.66 11.63 1.45
C ASP A 117 9.61 12.71 1.13
N GLU A 118 9.80 13.49 0.07
CA GLU A 118 8.81 14.45 -0.44
C GLU A 118 7.48 13.77 -0.76
N LEU A 119 7.52 12.62 -1.45
CA LEU A 119 6.33 11.85 -1.75
C LEU A 119 5.71 11.25 -0.48
N ALA A 120 6.53 10.78 0.46
CA ALA A 120 6.04 10.25 1.73
C ALA A 120 5.36 11.33 2.58
N ASP A 121 5.88 12.55 2.56
CA ASP A 121 5.25 13.74 3.14
C ASP A 121 3.91 14.02 2.49
N HIS A 122 3.88 14.10 1.15
CA HIS A 122 2.68 14.40 0.37
C HIS A 122 1.56 13.37 0.60
N PHE A 123 1.89 12.07 0.55
CA PHE A 123 0.91 11.00 0.75
C PHE A 123 0.67 10.67 2.23
N ASN A 124 1.38 11.32 3.16
CA ASN A 124 1.36 11.03 4.60
C ASN A 124 1.51 9.51 4.88
N THR A 125 2.62 8.95 4.37
CA THR A 125 3.04 7.54 4.51
C THR A 125 4.55 7.48 4.76
N THR A 126 5.19 6.31 4.65
CA THR A 126 6.64 6.16 4.81
C THR A 126 7.34 6.14 3.46
N ALA A 127 8.59 6.61 3.39
CA ALA A 127 9.41 6.53 2.18
C ALA A 127 9.61 5.07 1.70
N TRP A 128 9.57 4.12 2.64
CA TRP A 128 9.56 2.70 2.32
C TRP A 128 8.33 2.30 1.49
N MET A 129 7.13 2.76 1.87
CA MET A 129 5.90 2.47 1.13
C MET A 129 5.93 3.10 -0.27
N ILE A 130 6.44 4.34 -0.40
CA ILE A 130 6.67 4.97 -1.71
C ILE A 130 7.58 4.10 -2.58
N ARG A 131 8.71 3.61 -2.02
CA ARG A 131 9.63 2.75 -2.76
C ARG A 131 8.94 1.45 -3.21
N ARG A 132 8.09 0.85 -2.36
CA ARG A 132 7.31 -0.35 -2.71
C ARG A 132 6.32 -0.07 -3.85
N LYS A 133 5.57 1.04 -3.76
CA LYS A 133 4.67 1.49 -4.84
C LYS A 133 5.41 1.63 -6.18
N LEU A 134 6.58 2.25 -6.19
CA LEU A 134 7.39 2.41 -7.41
C LEU A 134 7.89 1.07 -7.97
N VAL A 135 8.23 0.11 -7.11
CA VAL A 135 8.57 -1.26 -7.55
C VAL A 135 7.37 -1.91 -8.24
N PHE A 136 6.18 -1.80 -7.65
CA PHE A 136 4.95 -2.34 -8.23
C PHE A 136 4.61 -1.68 -9.56
N LEU A 137 4.63 -0.35 -9.64
CA LEU A 137 4.42 0.39 -10.88
C LEU A 137 5.38 -0.04 -12.00
N ARG A 138 6.66 -0.24 -11.67
CA ARG A 138 7.64 -0.75 -12.64
C ARG A 138 7.32 -2.16 -13.12
N GLN A 139 6.82 -3.03 -12.25
CA GLN A 139 6.40 -4.38 -12.64
C GLN A 139 5.20 -4.31 -13.60
N ASP A 140 4.25 -3.42 -13.33
CA ASP A 140 3.02 -3.26 -14.10
C ASP A 140 3.32 -2.67 -15.48
N LEU A 141 4.12 -1.60 -15.54
CA LEU A 141 4.68 -1.04 -16.78
C LEU A 141 5.31 -2.10 -17.68
N ARG A 142 6.10 -3.00 -17.08
CA ARG A 142 6.75 -4.08 -17.83
C ARG A 142 5.76 -5.14 -18.30
N ARG A 143 4.77 -5.49 -17.48
CA ARG A 143 3.80 -6.57 -17.76
C ARG A 143 2.73 -6.13 -18.75
N GLU A 144 2.20 -4.92 -18.58
CA GLU A 144 1.03 -4.41 -19.30
C GLU A 144 1.43 -3.60 -20.54
N GLN A 145 2.50 -2.81 -20.45
CA GLN A 145 2.92 -1.91 -21.53
C GLN A 145 4.23 -2.35 -22.22
N GLY A 146 4.86 -3.43 -21.74
CA GLY A 146 6.15 -3.90 -22.26
C GLY A 146 7.32 -2.95 -21.98
N LEU A 147 7.11 -1.87 -21.23
CA LEU A 147 8.10 -0.82 -20.98
C LEU A 147 9.12 -1.27 -19.93
N ARG A 148 10.41 -1.19 -20.27
CA ARG A 148 11.52 -1.56 -19.38
C ARG A 148 12.18 -0.33 -18.79
N VAL A 149 11.88 -0.07 -17.53
CA VAL A 149 12.51 1.00 -16.74
C VAL A 149 13.74 0.45 -16.00
N LYS A 150 14.93 1.05 -16.21
CA LYS A 150 16.19 0.52 -15.67
C LYS A 150 16.28 0.72 -14.15
N GLY A 151 16.03 1.92 -13.66
CA GLY A 151 16.04 2.28 -12.24
C GLY A 151 14.72 2.89 -11.78
N LEU A 152 14.42 2.81 -10.47
CA LEU A 152 13.23 3.45 -9.91
C LEU A 152 13.25 4.98 -10.07
N ARG A 153 14.45 5.58 -10.11
CA ARG A 153 14.61 7.03 -10.36
C ARG A 153 14.16 7.43 -11.76
N ASP A 154 14.22 6.52 -12.72
CA ASP A 154 13.79 6.81 -14.08
C ASP A 154 12.27 7.01 -14.14
N LEU A 155 11.49 6.46 -13.19
CA LEU A 155 10.03 6.67 -13.10
C LEU A 155 9.64 8.13 -12.84
N PHE A 156 10.56 8.97 -12.38
CA PHE A 156 10.34 10.41 -12.22
C PHE A 156 10.55 11.20 -13.52
N ALA A 157 10.96 10.54 -14.61
CA ALA A 157 11.15 11.19 -15.90
C ALA A 157 9.79 11.65 -16.47
N PRO A 158 9.68 12.92 -16.92
CA PRO A 158 8.43 13.46 -17.47
C PRO A 158 7.81 12.58 -18.56
N ILE A 159 8.64 11.98 -19.43
CA ILE A 159 8.15 11.12 -20.52
C ILE A 159 7.42 9.87 -20.02
N LEU A 160 7.82 9.28 -18.89
CA LEU A 160 7.13 8.13 -18.33
C LEU A 160 5.84 8.55 -17.64
N VAL A 161 5.82 9.74 -17.05
CA VAL A 161 4.61 10.33 -16.51
C VAL A 161 3.61 10.61 -17.65
N ASP A 162 4.04 11.23 -18.74
CA ASP A 162 3.16 11.53 -19.87
C ASP A 162 2.70 10.26 -20.61
N ALA A 163 3.58 9.28 -20.80
CA ALA A 163 3.25 8.00 -21.44
C ALA A 163 2.32 7.11 -20.60
N LEU A 164 2.42 7.18 -19.26
CA LEU A 164 1.54 6.45 -18.35
C LEU A 164 0.15 7.06 -18.26
N TRP A 165 0.01 8.38 -18.46
CA TRP A 165 -1.20 9.12 -18.05
C TRP A 165 -1.89 9.90 -19.18
N GLY A 166 -1.34 9.90 -20.39
CA GLY A 166 -1.94 10.52 -21.58
C GLY A 166 -3.22 9.87 -22.12
N GLN A 167 -3.72 8.79 -21.51
CA GLN A 167 -4.99 8.15 -21.90
C GLN A 167 -6.09 8.18 -20.82
N ALA A 168 -5.77 8.62 -19.59
CA ALA A 168 -6.76 8.66 -18.50
C ALA A 168 -7.61 9.94 -18.46
N SER A 169 -7.41 10.87 -19.40
CA SER A 169 -8.08 12.18 -19.40
C SER A 169 -9.19 12.37 -20.45
N GLU A 170 -9.49 11.36 -21.29
CA GLU A 170 -10.58 11.48 -22.28
C GLU A 170 -11.74 10.48 -22.09
N GLU A 171 -11.57 9.35 -21.41
CA GLU A 171 -12.66 8.36 -21.26
C GLU A 171 -12.60 7.71 -19.86
N GLY A 172 -13.46 8.08 -18.91
CA GLY A 172 -13.52 7.29 -17.66
C GLY A 172 -14.27 7.81 -16.44
N TRP A 173 -14.92 8.98 -16.45
CA TRP A 173 -15.66 9.48 -15.28
C TRP A 173 -17.17 9.68 -15.50
N GLN A 174 -17.77 9.04 -16.52
CA GLN A 174 -19.24 9.10 -16.75
C GLN A 174 -20.00 7.77 -16.62
N THR A 175 -19.37 6.64 -16.27
CA THR A 175 -20.06 5.32 -16.33
C THR A 175 -19.98 4.45 -15.07
N SER A 176 -19.96 5.03 -13.86
CA SER A 176 -20.18 4.22 -12.63
C SER A 176 -21.01 4.90 -11.54
N ILE A 177 -21.96 5.78 -11.92
CA ILE A 177 -23.08 6.19 -11.05
C ILE A 177 -24.44 5.77 -11.67
N ALA A 178 -24.43 4.81 -12.59
CA ALA A 178 -25.65 4.26 -13.19
C ALA A 178 -25.48 2.82 -13.66
N SER A 179 -25.33 1.89 -12.71
CA SER A 179 -25.72 0.49 -12.88
C SER A 179 -25.87 -0.22 -11.54
#